data_AF-A0A7S0HLQ0-F1
#
_entry.id   AF-A0A7S0HLQ0-F1
#
_cell.length_a   1.000
_cell.length_b   1.000
_cell.length_c   1.000
_cell.angle_alpha   90.00
_cell.angle_beta   90.00
_cell.angle_gamma   90.00
#
_symmetry.space_group_name_H-M   'P 1'
#
loop_
_entity.id
_entity.type
_entity.pdbx_description
1 polymer ?
#
loop_
_entity_poly.entity_id
_entity_poly.type
_entity_poly.pdbx_seq_one_letter_code
_entity_poly.pdbx_strand_id
1 'polypeptide(L)'
;ERDCSKLTDLVRCSIVVKDLEELTRWIQHLIRTSEVAFGYEKKLPQERRVQPGVVPGAEGEGIELSKKFMSITCIKNRYDPAYNKHETVGYRDVCVCVEVGFIKSPIMNSCMLVPLSEWETTVGVHRHICEIQVILHDMYSLKGGLHKCYVQFRNTVVQ
;
A
#
# COMPACT_ATOMS: atom_id res chain seq x y z
N GLU A 1 5.86 10.16 22.87
CA GLU A 1 4.65 10.88 22.39
C GLU A 1 3.77 9.96 21.57
N ARG A 2 2.45 10.13 21.66
CA ARG A 2 1.49 9.43 20.80
C ARG A 2 1.34 10.24 19.52
N ASP A 3 1.70 9.65 18.39
CA ASP A 3 1.68 10.30 17.08
C ASP A 3 0.60 9.63 16.21
N CYS A 4 -0.47 10.37 15.94
CA CYS A 4 -1.60 9.89 15.16
C CYS A 4 -1.25 9.64 13.69
N SER A 5 -0.14 10.20 13.17
CA SER A 5 0.29 9.98 11.78
C SER A 5 0.79 8.54 11.53
N LYS A 6 1.09 7.80 12.60
CA LYS A 6 1.52 6.39 12.54
C LYS A 6 0.36 5.41 12.44
N LEU A 7 -0.89 5.87 12.54
CA LEU A 7 -2.06 5.02 12.36
C LEU A 7 -2.28 4.77 10.87
N THR A 8 -2.13 3.52 10.44
CA THR A 8 -2.23 3.12 9.03
C THR A 8 -3.61 2.61 8.64
N ASP A 9 -4.48 2.34 9.62
CA ASP A 9 -5.75 1.64 9.44
C ASP A 9 -6.99 2.54 9.63
N LEU A 10 -6.81 3.86 9.75
CA LEU A 10 -7.90 4.85 9.76
C LEU A 10 -8.74 4.75 8.50
N VAL A 11 -8.09 4.60 7.34
CA VAL A 11 -8.71 4.23 6.08
C VAL A 11 -8.25 2.83 5.73
N ARG A 12 -9.18 1.87 5.73
CA ARG A 12 -8.89 0.47 5.46
C ARG A 12 -9.92 -0.14 4.53
N CYS A 13 -9.47 -1.03 3.65
CA CYS A 13 -10.36 -1.90 2.89
C CYS A 13 -9.91 -3.35 2.97
N SER A 14 -10.81 -4.26 2.63
CA SER A 14 -10.52 -5.68 2.55
C SER A 14 -10.92 -6.21 1.18
N ILE A 15 -10.01 -6.96 0.56
CA ILE A 15 -10.20 -7.60 -0.72
C ILE A 15 -10.17 -9.09 -0.46
N VAL A 16 -11.26 -9.76 -0.82
CA VAL A 16 -11.39 -11.20 -0.66
C VAL A 16 -11.05 -11.86 -1.98
N VAL A 17 -10.08 -12.76 -1.95
CA VAL A 17 -9.60 -13.52 -3.12
C VAL A 17 -9.83 -15.01 -2.89
N LYS A 18 -10.01 -15.76 -3.96
CA LYS A 18 -10.33 -17.18 -3.91
C LYS A 18 -9.16 -18.03 -3.45
N ASP A 19 -7.97 -17.78 -4.00
CA ASP A 19 -6.79 -18.61 -3.81
C ASP A 19 -5.48 -17.78 -3.82
N LEU A 20 -4.36 -18.45 -3.57
CA LEU A 20 -3.04 -17.81 -3.53
C LEU A 20 -2.58 -17.32 -4.91
N GLU A 21 -3.10 -17.89 -6.00
CA GLU A 21 -2.77 -17.45 -7.36
C GLU A 21 -3.42 -16.09 -7.65
N GLU A 22 -4.70 -15.93 -7.32
CA GLU A 22 -5.40 -14.66 -7.40
C GLU A 22 -4.77 -13.60 -6.48
N LEU A 23 -4.39 -13.99 -5.27
CA LEU A 23 -3.63 -13.11 -4.36
C LEU A 23 -2.34 -12.61 -5.02
N THR A 24 -1.57 -13.51 -5.62
CA THR A 24 -0.30 -13.19 -6.27
C THR A 24 -0.52 -12.25 -7.46
N ARG A 25 -1.53 -12.52 -8.30
CA ARG A 25 -1.91 -11.65 -9.42
C ARG A 25 -2.32 -10.27 -8.95
N TRP A 26 -3.08 -10.18 -7.86
CA TRP A 26 -3.49 -8.91 -7.28
C TRP A 26 -2.30 -8.09 -6.77
N ILE A 27 -1.38 -8.71 -6.03
CA ILE A 27 -0.17 -8.04 -5.54
C ILE A 27 0.73 -7.58 -6.70
N GLN A 28 0.92 -8.42 -7.71
CA GLN A 28 1.68 -8.04 -8.91
C GLN A 28 1.04 -6.86 -9.64
N HIS A 29 -0.29 -6.84 -9.76
CA HIS A 29 -1.01 -5.71 -10.34
C HIS A 29 -0.79 -4.43 -9.52
N LEU A 30 -0.94 -4.50 -8.20
CA LEU A 30 -0.72 -3.36 -7.32
C LEU A 30 0.71 -2.79 -7.45
N ILE A 31 1.73 -3.65 -7.46
CA ILE A 31 3.13 -3.22 -7.62
C ILE A 31 3.34 -2.54 -8.98
N ARG A 32 2.69 -3.01 -10.05
CA ARG A 32 2.78 -2.40 -11.39
C ARG A 32 2.14 -1.01 -11.43
N THR A 33 1.00 -0.84 -10.76
CA THR A 33 0.23 0.42 -10.76
C THR A 33 0.65 1.42 -9.68
N SER A 34 1.54 1.01 -8.78
CA SER A 34 2.06 1.82 -7.69
C SER A 34 3.55 2.11 -7.85
N GLU A 35 4.06 3.08 -7.09
CA GLU A 35 5.50 3.16 -6.81
C GLU A 35 5.80 2.42 -5.51
N VAL A 36 6.97 1.80 -5.42
CA VAL A 36 7.43 1.20 -4.18
C VAL A 36 8.32 2.24 -3.50
N ALA A 37 7.92 2.72 -2.32
CA ALA A 37 8.76 3.60 -1.54
C ALA A 37 9.97 2.78 -1.04
N PHE A 38 11.11 2.89 -1.71
CA PHE A 38 12.37 2.38 -1.19
C PHE A 38 12.83 3.31 -0.07
N GLY A 39 12.69 2.85 1.18
CA GLY A 39 13.36 3.44 2.34
C GLY A 39 12.97 4.88 2.65
N TYR A 40 12.29 5.08 3.77
CA TYR A 40 12.37 6.32 4.55
C TYR A 40 13.79 6.49 5.16
N GLU A 41 14.84 6.22 4.37
CA GLU A 41 16.23 6.52 4.68
C GLU A 41 16.63 7.75 3.87
N LYS A 42 17.23 8.72 4.58
CA LYS A 42 17.59 10.05 4.10
C LYS A 42 18.13 10.05 2.66
N LYS A 43 17.60 10.98 1.83
CA LYS A 43 18.12 11.34 0.52
C LYS A 43 19.66 11.47 0.55
N LEU A 44 20.37 10.61 -0.17
CA LEU A 44 21.69 10.97 -0.69
C LEU A 44 21.49 11.85 -1.93
N PRO A 45 22.33 12.89 -2.14
CA PRO A 45 22.16 13.80 -3.28
C PRO A 45 22.38 13.00 -4.57
N GLN A 46 21.38 12.98 -5.46
CA GLN A 46 21.57 12.46 -6.81
C GLN A 46 22.51 13.39 -7.57
N GLU A 47 23.73 12.91 -7.84
CA GLU A 47 24.60 13.48 -8.85
C GLU A 47 23.91 13.38 -10.22
N ARG A 48 23.91 14.50 -10.95
CA ARG A 48 23.42 14.59 -12.33
C ARG A 48 24.23 13.66 -13.22
N ARG A 49 23.65 12.53 -13.65
CA ARG A 49 24.18 11.77 -14.79
C ARG A 49 23.63 12.36 -16.08
N VAL A 50 24.53 12.97 -16.83
CA VAL A 50 24.37 13.49 -18.20
C VAL A 50 24.05 12.32 -19.15
N GLN A 51 23.03 12.48 -19.99
CA GLN A 51 22.68 11.56 -21.07
C GLN A 51 23.59 11.76 -22.29
N PRO A 52 24.02 10.70 -23.00
CA PRO A 52 24.45 10.83 -24.38
C PRO A 52 23.51 10.09 -25.35
N GLY A 53 23.14 10.78 -26.43
CA GLY A 53 22.84 10.16 -27.72
C GLY A 53 21.38 10.20 -28.18
N VAL A 54 21.03 11.27 -28.90
CA VAL A 54 19.81 11.38 -29.71
C VAL A 54 19.93 10.51 -30.96
N VAL A 55 18.92 9.69 -31.26
CA VAL A 55 18.67 9.15 -32.60
C VAL A 55 17.20 9.44 -32.95
N PRO A 56 16.90 10.19 -34.02
CA PRO A 56 15.53 10.55 -34.38
C PRO A 56 14.93 9.52 -35.34
N GLY A 57 13.73 9.04 -35.03
CA GLY A 57 12.90 8.31 -36.00
C GLY A 57 12.22 7.08 -35.43
N ALA A 58 11.08 7.28 -34.79
CA ALA A 58 9.96 6.32 -34.78
C ALA A 58 8.73 7.06 -34.25
N GLU A 59 7.90 7.53 -35.17
CA GLU A 59 6.52 7.88 -34.88
C GLU A 59 5.79 6.59 -34.48
N GLY A 60 5.41 6.49 -33.21
CA GLY A 60 4.71 5.34 -32.66
C GLY A 60 4.14 5.71 -31.30
N GLU A 61 2.83 5.94 -31.27
CA GLU A 61 1.91 5.90 -30.13
C GLU A 61 2.54 6.16 -28.75
N GLY A 62 2.40 7.40 -28.29
CA GLY A 62 2.86 7.85 -26.98
C GLY A 62 2.36 6.93 -25.87
N ILE A 63 3.31 6.24 -25.24
CA ILE A 63 3.10 5.58 -23.96
C ILE A 63 2.82 6.68 -22.95
N GLU A 64 1.53 6.97 -22.73
CA GLU A 64 1.09 7.70 -21.55
C GLU A 64 1.56 6.84 -20.36
N LEU A 65 2.63 7.26 -19.70
CA LEU A 65 3.05 6.69 -18.42
C LEU A 65 1.81 6.74 -17.53
N SER A 66 1.16 5.58 -17.34
CA SER A 66 -0.09 5.49 -16.60
C SER A 66 0.11 6.15 -15.25
N LYS A 67 -0.59 7.27 -15.02
CA LYS A 67 -0.39 8.09 -13.83
C LYS A 67 -0.52 7.22 -12.59
N LYS A 68 0.53 7.16 -11.79
CA LYS A 68 0.55 6.41 -10.53
C LYS A 68 0.07 7.32 -9.41
N PHE A 69 -0.81 6.79 -8.56
CA PHE A 69 -1.44 7.55 -7.48
C PHE A 69 -1.08 7.04 -6.08
N MET A 70 -0.42 5.89 -5.99
CA MET A 70 -0.20 5.17 -4.74
C MET A 70 1.26 4.81 -4.57
N SER A 71 1.81 5.08 -3.39
CA SER A 71 3.15 4.66 -3.00
C SER A 71 3.05 3.55 -1.95
N ILE A 72 3.54 2.34 -2.25
CA ILE A 72 3.56 1.23 -1.30
C ILE A 72 4.62 1.52 -0.23
N THR A 73 4.20 1.63 1.02
CA THR A 73 5.08 1.94 2.16
C THR A 73 5.43 0.71 2.98
N CYS A 74 4.57 -0.31 3.01
CA CYS A 74 4.81 -1.54 3.76
C CYS A 74 3.99 -2.70 3.18
N ILE A 75 4.58 -3.90 3.15
CA ILE A 75 3.87 -5.15 2.89
C ILE A 75 4.13 -6.10 4.06
N LYS A 76 3.06 -6.54 4.72
CA LYS A 76 3.06 -7.55 5.78
C LYS A 76 2.51 -8.84 5.18
N ASN A 77 3.40 -9.73 4.77
CA ASN A 77 3.02 -11.03 4.22
C ASN A 77 2.94 -12.10 5.33
N ARG A 78 1.75 -12.43 5.80
CA ARG A 78 1.58 -13.47 6.83
C ARG A 78 1.55 -14.89 6.27
N TYR A 79 1.51 -15.05 4.95
CA TYR A 79 1.64 -16.35 4.28
C TYR A 79 3.11 -16.75 4.05
N ASP A 80 4.06 -15.87 4.34
CA ASP A 80 5.49 -16.20 4.28
C ASP A 80 5.81 -17.36 5.24
N PRO A 81 6.47 -18.44 4.78
CA PRO A 81 6.91 -19.53 5.66
C PRO A 81 7.78 -19.08 6.84
N ALA A 82 8.52 -17.96 6.69
CA ALA A 82 9.32 -17.36 7.75
C ALA A 82 8.48 -16.55 8.76
N TYR A 83 7.20 -16.26 8.46
CA TYR A 83 6.33 -15.56 9.37
C TYR A 83 5.95 -16.42 10.58
N ASN A 84 6.15 -15.89 11.79
CA ASN A 84 5.76 -16.59 13.00
C ASN A 84 4.23 -16.59 13.16
N LYS A 85 3.59 -17.67 12.71
CA LYS A 85 2.15 -17.87 12.77
C LYS A 85 1.51 -17.77 14.16
N HIS A 86 2.30 -17.95 15.22
CA HIS A 86 1.81 -17.89 16.59
C HIS A 86 1.45 -16.46 17.00
N GLU A 87 2.05 -15.45 16.34
CA GLU A 87 1.75 -14.04 16.58
C GLU A 87 0.30 -13.67 16.23
N THR A 88 -0.35 -14.44 15.36
CA THR A 88 -1.73 -14.17 14.92
C THR A 88 -2.69 -15.31 15.20
N VAL A 89 -2.29 -16.28 16.03
CA VAL A 89 -3.13 -17.44 16.39
C VAL A 89 -3.65 -18.15 15.13
N GLY A 90 -2.80 -18.25 14.10
CA GLY A 90 -3.16 -18.90 12.85
C GLY A 90 -3.90 -18.03 11.82
N TYR A 91 -4.28 -16.79 12.14
CA TYR A 91 -4.86 -15.86 11.16
C TYR A 91 -3.83 -15.46 10.09
N ARG A 92 -4.27 -15.44 8.82
CA ARG A 92 -3.42 -15.20 7.64
C ARG A 92 -4.07 -14.23 6.65
N ASP A 93 -3.29 -13.27 6.21
CA ASP A 93 -3.61 -12.28 5.19
C ASP A 93 -2.31 -11.71 4.60
N VAL A 94 -2.44 -10.93 3.53
CA VAL A 94 -1.41 -9.97 3.13
C VAL A 94 -1.97 -8.59 3.39
N CYS A 95 -1.28 -7.81 4.21
CA CYS A 95 -1.63 -6.43 4.47
C CYS A 95 -0.65 -5.51 3.74
N VAL A 96 -1.15 -4.63 2.89
CA VAL A 96 -0.37 -3.65 2.14
C VAL A 96 -0.75 -2.26 2.60
N CYS A 97 0.22 -1.49 3.07
CA CYS A 97 0.06 -0.08 3.36
C CYS A 97 0.43 0.73 2.12
N VAL A 98 -0.49 1.56 1.65
CA VAL A 98 -0.28 2.47 0.52
C VAL A 98 -0.50 3.90 0.96
N GLU A 99 0.41 4.78 0.60
CA GLU A 99 0.27 6.21 0.79
C GLU A 99 -0.38 6.83 -0.45
N VAL A 100 -1.36 7.70 -0.23
CA VAL A 100 -2.06 8.45 -1.27
C VAL A 100 -1.99 9.94 -0.99
N GLY A 101 -1.84 10.72 -2.06
CA GLY A 101 -1.89 12.18 -2.03
C GLY A 101 -3.26 12.65 -2.50
N PHE A 102 -3.85 13.62 -1.80
CA PHE A 102 -5.15 14.15 -2.16
C PHE A 102 -5.31 15.63 -1.79
N ILE A 103 -6.21 16.31 -2.48
CA ILE A 103 -6.65 17.67 -2.17
C ILE A 103 -8.12 17.61 -1.78
N LYS A 104 -8.49 18.35 -0.73
CA LYS A 104 -9.88 18.51 -0.33
C LYS A 104 -10.52 19.60 -1.20
N SER A 105 -11.58 19.26 -1.91
CA SER A 105 -12.43 20.25 -2.56
C SER A 105 -13.40 20.83 -1.53
N PRO A 106 -13.28 22.10 -1.12
CA PRO A 106 -14.17 22.69 -0.12
C PRO A 106 -15.59 22.86 -0.65
N ILE A 107 -15.77 22.91 -1.97
CA ILE A 107 -17.06 23.12 -2.63
C ILE A 107 -17.85 21.80 -2.70
N MET A 108 -17.16 20.68 -2.93
CA MET A 108 -17.81 19.39 -3.20
C MET A 108 -17.78 18.42 -2.01
N ASN A 109 -17.18 18.81 -0.89
CA ASN A 109 -16.89 17.91 0.25
C ASN A 109 -16.27 16.58 -0.19
N SER A 110 -15.40 16.64 -1.21
CA SER A 110 -14.79 15.48 -1.86
C SER A 110 -13.27 15.58 -1.79
N CYS A 111 -12.61 14.44 -1.93
CA CYS A 111 -11.16 14.36 -2.06
C CYS A 111 -10.81 13.97 -3.48
N MET A 112 -9.89 14.72 -4.10
CA MET A 112 -9.33 14.40 -5.41
C MET A 112 -7.93 13.84 -5.22
N LEU A 113 -7.67 12.66 -5.78
CA LEU A 113 -6.34 12.06 -5.75
C LEU A 113 -5.38 12.86 -6.64
N VAL A 114 -4.15 13.02 -6.16
CA VAL A 114 -3.06 13.70 -6.88
C VAL A 114 -2.04 12.65 -7.30
N PRO A 115 -1.62 12.63 -8.58
CA PRO A 115 -0.57 11.73 -9.05
C PRO A 115 0.73 11.91 -8.27
N LEU A 116 1.49 10.83 -8.06
CA LEU A 116 2.75 10.85 -7.30
C LEU A 116 3.75 11.87 -7.83
N SER A 117 3.85 12.00 -9.16
CA SER A 117 4.73 12.95 -9.84
C SER A 117 4.45 14.41 -9.48
N GLU A 118 3.27 14.71 -8.94
CA GLU A 118 2.77 16.05 -8.66
C GLU A 118 2.69 16.37 -7.16
N TRP A 119 3.08 15.43 -6.28
CA TRP A 119 2.95 15.62 -4.82
C TRP A 119 3.78 16.78 -4.27
N GLU A 120 4.97 17.01 -4.81
CA GLU A 120 5.89 18.05 -4.33
C GLU A 120 5.63 19.43 -4.97
N THR A 121 4.97 19.45 -6.14
CA THR A 121 4.71 20.68 -6.91
C THR A 121 3.33 21.25 -6.63
N THR A 122 2.38 20.40 -6.24
CA THR A 122 0.99 20.81 -6.04
C THR A 122 0.79 21.34 -4.62
N VAL A 123 0.32 22.58 -4.52
CA VAL A 123 0.07 23.24 -3.23
C VAL A 123 -1.15 22.62 -2.56
N GLY A 124 -1.06 22.35 -1.25
CA GLY A 124 -2.19 21.86 -0.45
C GLY A 124 -2.46 20.36 -0.57
N VAL A 125 -1.50 19.58 -1.09
CA VAL A 125 -1.59 18.12 -1.07
C VAL A 125 -1.48 17.61 0.37
N HIS A 126 -2.48 16.85 0.78
CA HIS A 126 -2.44 16.04 1.98
C HIS A 126 -2.04 14.61 1.63
N ARG A 127 -1.28 13.96 2.53
CA ARG A 127 -0.87 12.56 2.37
C ARG A 127 -1.48 11.72 3.48
N HIS A 128 -1.90 10.51 3.16
CA HIS A 128 -2.44 9.57 4.13
C HIS A 128 -2.06 8.14 3.76
N ILE A 129 -1.76 7.32 4.78
CA ILE A 129 -1.51 5.89 4.60
C ILE A 129 -2.84 5.14 4.79
N CYS A 130 -3.21 4.37 3.78
CA CYS A 130 -4.35 3.47 3.78
C CYS A 130 -3.88 2.02 3.93
N GLU A 131 -4.67 1.20 4.63
CA GLU A 131 -4.41 -0.23 4.78
C GLU A 131 -5.30 -1.06 3.84
N ILE A 132 -4.69 -1.89 3.00
CA ILE A 132 -5.40 -2.86 2.15
C ILE A 132 -5.10 -4.27 2.68
N GLN A 133 -6.13 -4.98 3.11
CA GLN A 133 -6.01 -6.39 3.52
C GLN A 133 -6.50 -7.32 2.41
N VAL A 134 -5.62 -8.14 1.88
CA VAL A 134 -5.93 -9.19 0.90
C VAL A 134 -6.06 -10.51 1.64
N ILE A 135 -7.26 -11.10 1.60
CA ILE A 135 -7.64 -12.22 2.46
C ILE A 135 -8.21 -13.33 1.59
N LEU A 136 -7.77 -14.57 1.83
CA LEU A 136 -8.40 -15.73 1.20
C LEU A 136 -9.85 -15.87 1.68
N HIS A 137 -10.76 -16.29 0.80
CA HIS A 137 -12.18 -16.46 1.10
C HIS A 137 -12.42 -17.32 2.35
N ASP A 138 -11.70 -18.43 2.47
CA ASP A 138 -11.82 -19.35 3.61
C ASP A 138 -11.37 -18.69 4.91
N MET A 139 -10.30 -17.89 4.87
CA MET A 139 -9.82 -17.13 6.02
C MET A 139 -10.77 -15.97 6.38
N TYR A 140 -11.37 -15.33 5.37
CA TYR A 140 -12.34 -14.26 5.58
C TYR A 140 -13.60 -14.79 6.29
N SER A 141 -14.06 -15.97 5.89
CA SER A 141 -15.21 -16.65 6.48
C SER A 141 -15.00 -16.98 7.96
N LEU A 142 -13.75 -17.27 8.36
CA LEU A 142 -13.37 -17.56 9.74
C LEU A 142 -13.02 -16.30 10.56
N LYS A 143 -12.84 -15.14 9.92
CA LYS A 143 -12.32 -13.90 10.53
C LYS A 143 -13.11 -13.45 11.75
N GLY A 144 -14.44 -13.54 11.71
CA GLY A 144 -15.30 -13.10 12.82
C GLY A 144 -15.08 -13.87 14.13
N GLY A 145 -14.87 -15.19 14.04
CA GLY A 145 -14.55 -16.02 15.20
C GLY A 145 -13.10 -15.89 15.63
N LEU A 146 -12.17 -15.98 14.67
CA LEU A 146 -10.73 -15.91 14.93
C LEU A 146 -10.30 -14.57 15.53
N HIS A 147 -10.91 -13.45 15.13
CA HIS A 147 -10.59 -12.15 15.71
C HIS A 147 -10.88 -12.09 17.21
N LYS A 148 -12.02 -12.64 17.65
CA LYS A 148 -12.38 -12.70 19.08
C LYS A 148 -11.38 -13.57 19.85
N CYS A 149 -11.06 -14.75 19.32
CA CYS A 149 -10.08 -15.65 19.93
C CYS A 149 -8.68 -15.01 20.02
N TYR A 150 -8.25 -14.32 18.95
CA TYR A 150 -6.99 -13.58 18.95
C TYR A 150 -6.96 -12.47 20.01
N VAL A 151 -8.03 -11.67 20.11
CA VAL A 151 -8.11 -10.60 21.13
C VAL A 151 -8.02 -11.18 22.53
N GLN A 152 -8.73 -12.28 22.80
CA GLN A 152 -8.65 -12.98 24.09
C GLN A 152 -7.24 -13.51 24.37
N PHE A 153 -6.63 -14.19 23.41
CA PHE A 153 -5.26 -14.70 23.52
C PHE A 153 -4.26 -13.57 23.81
N ARG A 154 -4.26 -12.51 22.98
CA ARG A 154 -3.37 -11.35 23.14
C ARG A 154 -3.51 -10.74 24.53
N ASN A 155 -4.74 -10.49 24.98
CA ASN A 155 -4.99 -9.86 26.28
C ASN A 155 -4.60 -10.77 27.46
N THR A 156 -4.49 -12.08 27.24
CA THR A 156 -4.12 -13.06 28.29
C THR A 156 -2.61 -13.29 28.34
N VAL A 157 -1.92 -13.31 27.19
CA VAL A 157 -0.52 -13.71 27.07
C VAL A 157 0.44 -12.53 26.97
N VAL A 158 -0.01 -11.39 26.42
CA VAL A 158 0.84 -10.22 26.11
C VAL A 158 0.59 -9.08 27.12
N GLN A 159 0.50 -9.40 28.42
CA GLN A 159 0.44 -8.37 29.47
C GLN A 159 1.76 -7.63 29.61
#